data_AF-A0A4D4JT40-F1
#
_entry.id   AF-A0A4D4JT40-F1
#
_cell.length_a   1.000
_cell.length_b   1.000
_cell.length_c   1.000
_cell.angle_alpha   90.00
_cell.angle_beta   90.00
_cell.angle_gamma   90.00
#
_symmetry.space_group_name_H-M   'P 1'
#
loop_
_entity.id
_entity.type
_entity.pdbx_description
1 polymer ?
#
loop_
_entity_poly.entity_id
_entity_poly.type
_entity_poly.pdbx_seq_one_letter_code
_entity_poly.pdbx_strand_id
1 'polypeptide(L)'
;MVSLRFATMPPQLPWLETEDPFPAPATAWGHDDPAPGLLAAGGALDVLHLCAAYAQGTFPWYGPGQPILWWAPDPRMVLPVSEFRLHRSLRKTLQTFRTQDHCEIRVDHAFKEVITACASKEREGQAGTWIVPEMVEAYTRLHAAGHAHSVETWIHGELAGGLYCVALGRAVFGESMFAHATDASKIALSALVALCRHHGVSMIDCQQNTGHLAFLGGREIARTEFLAHVERARNEPPLTWAFDPVYWNALLPTLAPKA
;
A
#
# COMPACT_ATOMS: atom_id res chain seq x y z
N MET A 1 -40.92 -9.02 -23.69
CA MET A 1 -40.42 -10.07 -22.79
C MET A 1 -39.42 -9.42 -21.85
N VAL A 2 -39.86 -9.07 -20.64
CA VAL A 2 -38.96 -8.56 -19.59
C VAL A 2 -38.22 -9.77 -19.03
N SER A 3 -36.92 -9.87 -19.32
CA SER A 3 -36.07 -10.90 -18.74
C SER A 3 -35.94 -10.60 -17.24
N LEU A 4 -36.65 -11.38 -16.43
CA LEU A 4 -36.45 -11.43 -14.99
C LEU A 4 -35.03 -11.93 -14.74
N ARG A 5 -34.09 -11.00 -14.47
CA ARG A 5 -32.80 -11.36 -13.89
C ARG A 5 -33.11 -11.95 -12.52
N PHE A 6 -32.91 -13.26 -12.37
CA PHE A 6 -32.83 -13.86 -11.06
C PHE A 6 -31.69 -13.15 -10.32
N ALA A 7 -32.01 -12.41 -9.26
CA ALA A 7 -31.00 -11.97 -8.31
C ALA A 7 -30.45 -13.24 -7.67
N THR A 8 -29.30 -13.71 -8.15
CA THR A 8 -28.51 -14.72 -7.46
C THR A 8 -28.24 -14.19 -6.06
N MET A 9 -28.61 -14.95 -5.02
CA MET A 9 -28.21 -14.61 -3.66
C MET A 9 -26.68 -14.45 -3.65
N PRO A 10 -26.14 -13.41 -3.00
CA PRO A 10 -24.70 -13.25 -2.91
C PRO A 10 -24.10 -14.51 -2.28
N PRO A 11 -22.94 -14.97 -2.76
CA PRO A 11 -22.28 -16.14 -2.19
C PRO A 11 -22.10 -15.95 -0.68
N GLN A 12 -22.41 -16.99 0.10
CA GLN A 12 -22.29 -16.92 1.56
C GLN A 12 -20.86 -16.52 1.95
N LEU A 13 -20.72 -15.45 2.73
CA LEU A 13 -19.41 -14.97 3.19
C LEU A 13 -18.83 -15.97 4.20
N PRO A 14 -17.65 -16.56 3.95
CA PRO A 14 -16.95 -17.38 4.93
C PRO A 14 -16.64 -16.58 6.20
N TRP A 15 -16.91 -17.16 7.35
CA TRP A 15 -16.50 -16.63 8.64
C TRP A 15 -15.34 -17.48 9.17
N LEU A 16 -14.17 -16.87 9.33
CA LEU A 16 -12.95 -17.54 9.74
C LEU A 16 -12.84 -17.55 11.27
N GLU A 17 -12.49 -18.71 11.81
CA GLU A 17 -11.88 -18.84 13.13
C GLU A 17 -10.36 -18.59 13.04
N THR A 18 -9.69 -18.46 14.18
CA THR A 18 -8.24 -18.14 14.24
C THR A 18 -7.32 -19.19 13.61
N GLU A 19 -7.77 -20.44 13.45
CA GLU A 19 -6.95 -21.50 12.86
C GLU A 19 -7.35 -21.84 11.42
N ASP A 20 -8.39 -21.16 10.89
CA ASP A 20 -8.89 -21.45 9.56
C ASP A 20 -7.93 -20.91 8.49
N PRO A 21 -7.65 -21.69 7.43
CA PRO A 21 -6.92 -21.18 6.29
C PRO A 21 -7.76 -20.14 5.56
N PHE A 22 -7.10 -19.15 4.96
CA PHE A 22 -7.81 -18.22 4.10
C PHE A 22 -8.41 -18.92 2.87
N PRO A 23 -9.64 -18.54 2.45
CA PRO A 23 -10.19 -19.01 1.20
C PRO A 23 -9.36 -18.50 0.01
N ALA A 24 -9.43 -19.23 -1.11
CA ALA A 24 -8.71 -18.83 -2.32
C ALA A 24 -9.24 -17.46 -2.82
N PRO A 25 -8.38 -16.50 -3.19
CA PRO A 25 -8.81 -15.18 -3.68
C PRO A 25 -9.81 -15.19 -4.85
N ALA A 26 -9.83 -16.27 -5.63
CA ALA A 26 -10.79 -16.47 -6.73
C ALA A 26 -12.25 -16.66 -6.26
N THR A 27 -12.48 -16.98 -4.98
CA THR A 27 -13.82 -17.11 -4.39
C THR A 27 -14.33 -15.81 -3.79
N ALA A 28 -13.56 -14.72 -3.87
CA ALA A 28 -14.02 -13.41 -3.44
C ALA A 28 -15.22 -12.96 -4.29
N TRP A 29 -16.11 -12.19 -3.66
CA TRP A 29 -17.31 -11.64 -4.27
C TRP A 29 -16.98 -10.88 -5.57
N GLY A 30 -17.80 -11.09 -6.59
CA GLY A 30 -17.63 -10.55 -7.94
C GLY A 30 -18.10 -9.10 -8.09
N HIS A 31 -18.01 -8.58 -9.31
CA HIS A 31 -18.41 -7.21 -9.63
C HIS A 31 -19.90 -6.92 -9.36
N ASP A 32 -20.77 -7.92 -9.57
CA ASP A 32 -22.22 -7.79 -9.40
C ASP A 32 -22.69 -8.04 -7.95
N ASP A 33 -21.78 -8.42 -7.04
CA ASP A 33 -22.10 -8.66 -5.63
C ASP A 33 -22.13 -7.34 -4.83
N PRO A 34 -22.77 -7.32 -3.64
CA PRO A 34 -22.94 -6.09 -2.85
C PRO A 34 -21.62 -5.42 -2.41
N ALA A 35 -20.55 -6.20 -2.26
CA ALA A 35 -19.23 -5.73 -1.88
C ALA A 35 -18.16 -6.45 -2.73
N PRO A 36 -17.90 -5.97 -3.96
CA PRO A 36 -16.94 -6.60 -4.86
C PRO A 36 -15.56 -6.73 -4.23
N GLY A 37 -14.98 -7.92 -4.31
CA GLY A 37 -13.69 -8.28 -3.72
C GLY A 37 -13.74 -8.73 -2.27
N LEU A 38 -14.89 -8.72 -1.59
CA LEU A 38 -14.99 -9.25 -0.23
C LEU A 38 -14.75 -10.77 -0.23
N LEU A 39 -13.84 -11.26 0.60
CA LEU A 39 -13.40 -12.67 0.62
C LEU A 39 -13.90 -13.42 1.84
N ALA A 40 -13.75 -12.84 3.03
CA ALA A 40 -14.09 -13.48 4.30
C ALA A 40 -14.27 -12.44 5.41
N ALA A 41 -14.91 -12.86 6.51
CA ALA A 41 -14.98 -12.13 7.77
C ALA A 41 -14.34 -12.94 8.91
N GLY A 42 -13.95 -12.29 10.01
CA GLY A 42 -13.38 -12.97 11.19
C GLY A 42 -11.88 -13.23 11.11
N GLY A 43 -11.41 -14.25 11.83
CA GLY A 43 -9.99 -14.58 11.99
C GLY A 43 -9.27 -13.68 13.00
N ALA A 44 -7.98 -13.44 12.78
CA ALA A 44 -7.12 -12.64 13.67
C ALA A 44 -6.20 -11.67 12.90
N LEU A 45 -5.65 -10.68 13.62
CA LEU A 45 -4.68 -9.68 13.12
C LEU A 45 -3.31 -9.80 13.81
N ASP A 46 -2.89 -11.03 14.09
CA ASP A 46 -1.51 -11.27 14.49
C ASP A 46 -0.59 -11.30 13.26
N VAL A 47 0.72 -11.37 13.53
CA VAL A 47 1.76 -11.34 12.49
C VAL A 47 1.59 -12.51 11.51
N LEU A 48 1.26 -13.70 12.00
CA LEU A 48 1.12 -14.90 11.17
C LEU A 48 -0.04 -14.74 10.19
N HIS A 49 -1.19 -14.27 10.67
CA HIS A 49 -2.38 -14.05 9.85
C HIS A 49 -2.18 -12.97 8.79
N LEU A 50 -1.59 -11.83 9.18
CA LEU A 50 -1.30 -10.76 8.23
C LEU A 50 -0.32 -11.24 7.16
N CYS A 51 0.78 -11.89 7.54
CA CYS A 51 1.72 -12.46 6.57
C CYS A 51 1.04 -13.48 5.65
N ALA A 52 0.19 -14.36 6.17
CA ALA A 52 -0.56 -15.33 5.37
C ALA A 52 -1.49 -14.61 4.38
N ALA A 53 -2.23 -13.59 4.83
CA ALA A 53 -3.12 -12.81 3.99
C ALA A 53 -2.38 -12.10 2.85
N TYR A 54 -1.31 -11.37 3.15
CA TYR A 54 -0.51 -10.68 2.13
C TYR A 54 0.17 -11.65 1.18
N ALA A 55 0.63 -12.81 1.67
CA ALA A 55 1.28 -13.82 0.85
C ALA A 55 0.37 -14.36 -0.24
N GLN A 56 -0.96 -14.33 -0.06
CA GLN A 56 -1.94 -14.70 -1.09
C GLN A 56 -2.66 -13.49 -1.71
N GLY A 57 -2.13 -12.27 -1.55
CA GLY A 57 -2.67 -11.07 -2.18
C GLY A 57 -3.97 -10.52 -1.57
N THR A 58 -4.23 -10.83 -0.31
CA THR A 58 -5.40 -10.37 0.44
C THR A 58 -5.00 -9.42 1.57
N PHE A 59 -5.90 -8.52 1.96
CA PHE A 59 -5.62 -7.52 2.99
C PHE A 59 -6.85 -7.28 3.87
N PRO A 60 -6.66 -6.91 5.14
CA PRO A 60 -7.74 -6.55 6.03
C PRO A 60 -8.21 -5.12 5.78
N TRP A 61 -9.51 -4.90 5.69
CA TRP A 61 -10.08 -3.56 5.58
C TRP A 61 -11.50 -3.51 6.14
N TYR A 62 -11.69 -2.83 7.26
CA TYR A 62 -12.96 -2.74 7.96
C TYR A 62 -13.00 -1.46 8.81
N GLY A 63 -14.20 -1.01 9.17
CA GLY A 63 -14.43 0.19 9.97
C GLY A 63 -14.77 -0.11 11.43
N PRO A 64 -14.90 0.94 12.26
CA PRO A 64 -15.29 0.79 13.67
C PRO A 64 -16.59 -0.01 13.83
N GLY A 65 -16.56 -1.00 14.72
CA GLY A 65 -17.73 -1.86 15.01
C GLY A 65 -18.02 -2.94 13.97
N GLN A 66 -17.24 -3.03 12.90
CA GLN A 66 -17.28 -4.15 11.96
C GLN A 66 -16.34 -5.27 12.43
N PRO A 67 -16.63 -6.55 12.10
CA PRO A 67 -15.64 -7.60 12.24
C PRO A 67 -14.47 -7.34 11.29
N ILE A 68 -13.37 -8.07 11.49
CA ILE A 68 -12.28 -8.10 10.50
C ILE A 68 -12.87 -8.58 9.17
N LEU A 69 -12.64 -7.82 8.10
CA LEU A 69 -13.03 -8.18 6.74
C LEU A 69 -11.79 -8.28 5.86
N TRP A 70 -11.70 -9.34 5.06
CA TRP A 70 -10.58 -9.64 4.18
C TRP A 70 -10.98 -9.45 2.73
N TRP A 71 -10.12 -8.83 1.94
CA TRP A 71 -10.44 -8.39 0.57
C TRP A 71 -9.43 -8.88 -0.47
N ALA A 72 -9.96 -9.19 -1.65
CA ALA A 72 -9.25 -9.59 -2.86
C ALA A 72 -9.94 -9.02 -4.12
N PRO A 73 -9.95 -7.69 -4.32
CA PRO A 73 -10.63 -7.05 -5.45
C PRO A 73 -10.11 -7.51 -6.82
N ASP A 74 -11.03 -7.49 -7.79
CA ASP A 74 -10.77 -7.73 -9.21
C ASP A 74 -11.58 -6.71 -10.04
N PRO A 75 -10.92 -5.80 -10.78
CA PRO A 75 -9.47 -5.67 -10.93
C PRO A 75 -8.76 -5.19 -9.65
N ARG A 76 -7.43 -5.37 -9.61
CA ARG A 76 -6.54 -4.89 -8.55
C ARG A 76 -5.75 -3.67 -9.02
N MET A 77 -5.75 -2.57 -8.27
CA MET A 77 -4.93 -1.41 -8.60
C MET A 77 -3.48 -1.62 -8.17
N VAL A 78 -2.55 -1.30 -9.07
CA VAL A 78 -1.11 -1.38 -8.82
C VAL A 78 -0.39 -0.16 -9.38
N LEU A 79 0.81 0.12 -8.87
CA LEU A 79 1.75 1.09 -9.42
C LEU A 79 2.98 0.34 -9.95
N PRO A 80 3.08 0.07 -11.27
CA PRO A 80 4.32 -0.39 -11.86
C PRO A 80 5.39 0.69 -11.68
N VAL A 81 6.49 0.37 -11.00
CA VAL A 81 7.42 1.42 -10.58
C VAL A 81 8.12 2.08 -11.76
N SER A 82 8.26 1.37 -12.90
CA SER A 82 8.77 1.90 -14.16
C SER A 82 7.83 2.91 -14.82
N GLU A 83 6.53 2.80 -14.57
CA GLU A 83 5.48 3.66 -15.13
C GLU A 83 5.18 4.89 -14.24
N PHE A 84 5.83 5.00 -13.07
CA PHE A 84 5.65 6.14 -12.16
C PHE A 84 5.87 7.48 -12.86
N ARG A 85 4.83 8.31 -12.87
CA ARG A 85 4.79 9.59 -13.58
C ARG A 85 5.24 10.72 -12.66
N LEU A 86 6.52 11.05 -12.76
CA LEU A 86 7.08 12.21 -12.09
C LEU A 86 6.78 13.51 -12.87
N HIS A 87 5.62 14.09 -12.59
CA HIS A 87 5.14 15.35 -13.19
C HIS A 87 6.09 16.53 -12.91
N ARG A 88 6.03 17.56 -13.76
CA ARG A 88 6.95 18.72 -13.71
C ARG A 88 7.00 19.43 -12.35
N SER A 89 5.85 19.65 -11.72
CA SER A 89 5.77 20.32 -10.41
C SER A 89 6.43 19.46 -9.34
N LEU A 90 6.04 18.18 -9.22
CA LEU A 90 6.63 17.25 -8.26
C LEU A 90 8.13 17.05 -8.50
N ARG A 91 8.59 17.01 -9.76
CA ARG A 91 10.01 16.98 -10.10
C ARG A 91 10.77 18.17 -9.51
N LYS A 92 10.22 19.37 -9.64
CA LYS A 92 10.81 20.59 -9.06
C LYS A 92 10.82 20.51 -7.53
N THR A 93 9.73 20.06 -6.92
CA THR A 93 9.64 19.83 -5.47
C THR A 93 10.76 18.89 -4.99
N LEU A 94 10.93 17.73 -5.64
CA LEU A 94 11.98 16.77 -5.27
C LEU A 94 13.40 17.31 -5.51
N GLN A 95 13.62 18.08 -6.58
CA GLN A 95 14.92 18.71 -6.84
C GLN A 95 15.30 19.69 -5.73
N THR A 96 14.36 20.52 -5.28
CA THR A 96 14.59 21.41 -4.13
C THR A 96 14.83 20.60 -2.86
N PHE A 97 13.92 19.66 -2.56
CA PHE A 97 13.96 18.84 -1.34
C PHE A 97 15.31 18.16 -1.14
N ARG A 98 15.83 17.45 -2.15
CA ARG A 98 17.10 16.70 -2.02
C ARG A 98 18.36 17.56 -1.88
N THR A 99 18.26 18.88 -2.06
CA THR A 99 19.40 19.82 -1.97
C THR A 99 19.37 20.66 -0.69
N GLN A 100 18.33 20.51 0.13
CA GLN A 100 18.17 21.25 1.37
C GLN A 100 18.67 20.41 2.54
N ASP A 101 19.64 20.93 3.31
CA ASP A 101 20.26 20.22 4.44
C ASP A 101 19.28 19.88 5.58
N HIS A 102 18.11 20.53 5.62
CA HIS A 102 17.06 20.31 6.61
C HIS A 102 15.95 19.36 6.12
N CYS A 103 16.10 18.77 4.93
CA CYS A 103 15.14 17.87 4.32
C CYS A 103 15.77 16.48 4.17
N GLU A 104 15.09 15.45 4.69
CA GLU A 104 15.60 14.07 4.61
C GLU A 104 14.46 13.05 4.50
N ILE A 105 14.80 11.89 3.93
CA ILE A 105 13.93 10.71 3.99
C ILE A 105 14.47 9.80 5.08
N ARG A 106 13.59 9.37 5.97
CA ARG A 106 13.90 8.28 6.91
C ARG A 106 13.01 7.09 6.63
N VAL A 107 13.51 5.91 6.95
CA VAL A 107 12.79 4.64 6.83
C VAL A 107 12.77 4.00 8.21
N ASP A 108 11.60 3.53 8.65
CA ASP A 108 11.44 2.79 9.90
C ASP A 108 11.88 3.54 11.18
N HIS A 109 11.87 4.88 11.19
CA HIS A 109 12.23 5.67 12.38
C HIS A 109 11.02 6.02 13.25
N ALA A 110 9.84 6.15 12.65
CA ALA A 110 8.63 6.61 13.33
C ALA A 110 7.37 5.85 12.87
N PHE A 111 7.47 4.52 12.66
CA PHE A 111 6.38 3.71 12.09
C PHE A 111 5.04 3.91 12.80
N LYS A 112 5.02 3.84 14.14
CA LYS A 112 3.78 4.02 14.94
C LYS A 112 3.18 5.41 14.75
N GLU A 113 4.01 6.46 14.66
CA GLU A 113 3.55 7.83 14.40
C GLU A 113 2.96 7.95 12.99
N VAL A 114 3.60 7.34 11.99
CA VAL A 114 3.14 7.32 10.60
C VAL A 114 1.76 6.67 10.47
N ILE A 115 1.56 5.45 11.01
CA ILE A 115 0.25 4.77 10.93
C ILE A 115 -0.82 5.51 11.73
N THR A 116 -0.46 6.10 12.87
CA THR A 116 -1.39 6.91 13.68
C THR A 116 -1.80 8.18 12.94
N ALA A 117 -0.86 8.86 12.28
CA ALA A 117 -1.16 10.03 11.47
C ALA A 117 -2.04 9.67 10.26
N CYS A 118 -1.81 8.52 9.63
CA CYS A 118 -2.69 7.98 8.60
C CYS A 118 -4.12 7.72 9.13
N ALA A 119 -4.27 7.27 10.38
CA ALA A 119 -5.56 7.02 11.01
C ALA A 119 -6.37 8.29 11.30
N SER A 120 -5.73 9.47 11.32
CA SER A 120 -6.40 10.76 11.54
C SER A 120 -6.97 11.40 10.28
N LYS A 121 -6.65 10.89 9.09
CA LYS A 121 -7.03 11.51 7.82
C LYS A 121 -8.36 10.97 7.34
N GLU A 122 -9.42 11.76 7.52
CA GLU A 122 -10.69 11.53 6.82
C GLU A 122 -10.47 11.63 5.31
N ARG A 123 -10.98 10.64 4.56
CA ARG A 123 -10.93 10.62 3.10
C ARG A 123 -12.34 10.94 2.58
N GLU A 124 -12.42 11.78 1.53
CA GLU A 124 -13.71 12.13 0.93
C GLU A 124 -14.50 10.87 0.54
N GLY A 125 -15.74 10.76 1.03
CA GLY A 125 -16.60 9.60 0.78
C GLY A 125 -16.40 8.40 1.72
N GLN A 126 -15.51 8.48 2.72
CA GLN A 126 -15.38 7.47 3.77
C GLN A 126 -16.00 7.96 5.09
N ALA A 127 -16.90 7.18 5.67
CA ALA A 127 -17.41 7.41 7.02
C ALA A 127 -16.36 6.98 8.05
N GLY A 128 -15.44 7.89 8.37
CA GLY A 128 -14.33 7.65 9.30
C GLY A 128 -13.13 6.96 8.66
N THR A 129 -12.11 6.70 9.46
CA THR A 129 -10.90 5.99 9.04
C THR A 129 -11.01 4.50 9.38
N TRP A 130 -10.62 3.64 8.44
CA TRP A 130 -10.57 2.19 8.61
C TRP A 130 -9.38 1.73 9.49
N ILE A 131 -8.47 2.64 9.83
CA ILE A 131 -7.32 2.36 10.68
C ILE A 131 -7.77 2.51 12.14
N VAL A 132 -8.50 1.51 12.61
CA VAL A 132 -8.94 1.39 14.01
C VAL A 132 -7.76 1.10 14.95
N PRO A 133 -7.90 1.31 16.27
CA PRO A 133 -6.81 1.07 17.23
C PRO A 133 -6.19 -0.34 17.13
N GLU A 134 -6.99 -1.39 16.88
CA GLU A 134 -6.45 -2.74 16.72
C GLU A 134 -5.61 -2.92 15.44
N MET A 135 -5.89 -2.16 14.37
CA MET A 135 -5.06 -2.12 13.15
C MET A 135 -3.72 -1.44 13.43
N VAL A 136 -3.72 -0.33 14.18
CA VAL A 136 -2.48 0.35 14.59
C VAL A 136 -1.57 -0.62 15.35
N GLU A 137 -2.14 -1.33 16.33
CA GLU A 137 -1.41 -2.29 17.13
C GLU A 137 -0.92 -3.49 16.29
N ALA A 138 -1.79 -4.07 15.45
CA ALA A 138 -1.45 -5.20 14.59
C ALA A 138 -0.29 -4.89 13.63
N TYR A 139 -0.34 -3.74 12.95
CA TYR A 139 0.72 -3.35 12.03
C TYR A 139 1.99 -2.88 12.75
N THR A 140 1.88 -2.35 13.98
CA THR A 140 3.06 -2.08 14.82
C THR A 140 3.79 -3.38 15.18
N ARG A 141 3.05 -4.46 15.51
CA ARG A 141 3.65 -5.79 15.69
C ARG A 141 4.23 -6.35 14.39
N LEU A 142 3.56 -6.13 13.26
CA LEU A 142 4.05 -6.55 11.94
C LEU A 142 5.35 -5.82 11.55
N HIS A 143 5.46 -4.54 11.89
CA HIS A 143 6.68 -3.75 11.75
C HIS A 143 7.80 -4.29 12.65
N ALA A 144 7.53 -4.55 13.93
CA ALA A 144 8.51 -5.15 14.84
C ALA A 144 8.98 -6.54 14.39
N ALA A 145 8.14 -7.28 13.66
CA ALA A 145 8.50 -8.55 13.02
C ALA A 145 9.29 -8.39 11.70
N GLY A 146 9.50 -7.17 11.21
CA GLY A 146 10.27 -6.88 9.99
C GLY A 146 9.48 -7.03 8.69
N HIS A 147 8.15 -6.96 8.75
CA HIS A 147 7.27 -7.14 7.59
C HIS A 147 6.47 -5.89 7.19
N ALA A 148 6.44 -4.86 8.04
CA ALA A 148 5.84 -3.58 7.70
C ALA A 148 6.88 -2.46 7.86
N HIS A 149 6.82 -1.47 6.98
CA HIS A 149 7.83 -0.44 6.87
C HIS A 149 7.22 0.95 6.65
N SER A 150 7.84 1.98 7.21
CA SER A 150 7.47 3.38 6.98
C SER A 150 8.48 4.08 6.09
N VAL A 151 8.00 4.96 5.21
CA VAL A 151 8.83 5.91 4.47
C VAL A 151 8.37 7.32 4.83
N GLU A 152 9.29 8.11 5.37
CA GLU A 152 8.98 9.31 6.13
C GLU A 152 9.67 10.52 5.50
N THR A 153 8.91 11.59 5.29
CA THR A 153 9.40 12.88 4.83
C THR A 153 9.63 13.78 6.04
N TRP A 154 10.88 14.09 6.33
CA TRP A 154 11.27 14.96 7.44
C TRP A 154 11.73 16.33 6.93
N ILE A 155 11.24 17.40 7.55
CA ILE A 155 11.59 18.80 7.23
C ILE A 155 11.84 19.54 8.53
N HIS A 156 13.03 20.13 8.68
CA HIS A 156 13.47 20.79 9.92
C HIS A 156 13.38 19.88 11.17
N GLY A 157 13.60 18.58 10.99
CA GLY A 157 13.50 17.60 12.08
C GLY A 157 12.07 17.21 12.46
N GLU A 158 11.05 17.70 11.75
CA GLU A 158 9.64 17.38 11.98
C GLU A 158 9.12 16.38 10.93
N LEU A 159 8.24 15.47 11.36
CA LEU A 159 7.58 14.50 10.49
C LEU A 159 6.49 15.19 9.64
N ALA A 160 6.89 15.68 8.46
CA ALA A 160 6.04 16.48 7.57
C ALA A 160 5.01 15.65 6.79
N GLY A 161 5.25 14.34 6.64
CA GLY A 161 4.38 13.39 5.97
C GLY A 161 5.04 12.03 5.82
N GLY A 162 4.32 11.06 5.30
CA GLY A 162 4.86 9.72 5.14
C GLY A 162 3.83 8.72 4.63
N LEU A 163 4.27 7.48 4.50
CA LEU A 163 3.45 6.33 4.19
C LEU A 163 3.96 5.11 4.95
N TYR A 164 3.10 4.11 5.09
CA TYR A 164 3.53 2.77 5.48
C TYR A 164 3.11 1.73 4.44
N CYS A 165 3.85 0.63 4.42
CA CYS A 165 3.65 -0.48 3.51
C CYS A 165 3.96 -1.80 4.21
N VAL A 166 3.46 -2.89 3.65
CA VAL A 166 3.86 -4.25 4.01
C VAL A 166 4.79 -4.78 2.93
N ALA A 167 5.77 -5.59 3.31
CA ALA A 167 6.67 -6.24 2.36
C ALA A 167 6.96 -7.69 2.75
N LEU A 168 6.77 -8.58 1.77
CA LEU A 168 7.21 -9.96 1.82
C LEU A 168 8.19 -10.15 0.67
N GLY A 169 9.47 -10.39 0.96
CA GLY A 169 10.51 -10.39 -0.08
C GLY A 169 10.50 -9.06 -0.85
N ARG A 170 10.18 -9.14 -2.15
CA ARG A 170 9.99 -7.97 -3.03
C ARG A 170 8.53 -7.68 -3.40
N ALA A 171 7.56 -8.41 -2.84
CA ALA A 171 6.15 -8.05 -2.94
C ALA A 171 5.87 -6.90 -1.96
N VAL A 172 5.65 -5.69 -2.49
CA VAL A 172 5.43 -4.47 -1.70
C VAL A 172 3.98 -4.03 -1.81
N PHE A 173 3.33 -3.83 -0.65
CA PHE A 173 1.93 -3.47 -0.54
C PHE A 173 1.80 -2.10 0.14
N GLY A 174 1.46 -1.06 -0.62
CA GLY A 174 1.33 0.29 -0.08
C GLY A 174 0.01 0.45 0.66
N GLU A 175 0.00 0.78 1.94
CA GLU A 175 -1.22 0.74 2.75
C GLU A 175 -1.93 2.09 2.85
N SER A 176 -1.23 3.08 3.39
CA SER A 176 -1.77 4.42 3.58
C SER A 176 -0.66 5.45 3.63
N MET A 177 -1.03 6.70 3.39
CA MET A 177 -0.14 7.84 3.44
C MET A 177 -0.83 9.05 4.07
N PHE A 178 -0.04 9.95 4.61
CA PHE A 178 -0.50 11.20 5.20
C PHE A 178 0.46 12.34 4.85
N ALA A 179 -0.04 13.56 4.97
CA ALA A 179 0.75 14.77 4.80
C ALA A 179 0.27 15.84 5.79
N HIS A 180 1.23 16.48 6.47
CA HIS A 180 1.06 17.69 7.25
C HIS A 180 1.61 18.92 6.51
N ALA A 181 2.51 18.73 5.54
CA ALA A 181 2.98 19.75 4.63
C ALA A 181 2.63 19.44 3.16
N THR A 182 2.60 20.46 2.31
CA THR A 182 2.35 20.31 0.88
C THR A 182 3.34 19.33 0.25
N ASP A 183 2.82 18.41 -0.57
CA ASP A 183 3.58 17.36 -1.28
C ASP A 183 4.33 16.35 -0.40
N ALA A 184 4.28 16.42 0.94
CA ALA A 184 5.07 15.54 1.82
C ALA A 184 4.78 14.04 1.60
N SER A 185 3.53 13.65 1.39
CA SER A 185 3.17 12.25 1.05
C SER A 185 3.65 11.85 -0.36
N LYS A 186 3.64 12.78 -1.33
CA LYS A 186 4.14 12.54 -2.68
C LYS A 186 5.66 12.38 -2.70
N ILE A 187 6.36 13.10 -1.82
CA ILE A 187 7.80 12.95 -1.60
C ILE A 187 8.08 11.55 -1.04
N ALA A 188 7.36 11.13 0.01
CA ALA A 188 7.50 9.79 0.58
C ALA A 188 7.20 8.68 -0.44
N LEU A 189 6.13 8.82 -1.25
CA LEU A 189 5.83 7.88 -2.32
C LEU A 189 6.92 7.85 -3.40
N SER A 190 7.47 9.01 -3.77
CA SER A 190 8.58 9.08 -4.72
C SER A 190 9.83 8.40 -4.16
N ALA A 191 10.10 8.55 -2.86
CA ALA A 191 11.19 7.86 -2.19
C ALA A 191 10.99 6.34 -2.16
N LEU A 192 9.77 5.85 -1.85
CA LEU A 192 9.43 4.43 -1.95
C LEU A 192 9.67 3.90 -3.37
N VAL A 193 9.19 4.61 -4.41
CA VAL A 193 9.40 4.22 -5.80
C VAL A 193 10.90 4.17 -6.15
N ALA A 194 11.68 5.15 -5.70
CA ALA A 194 13.14 5.17 -5.92
C ALA A 194 13.84 3.97 -5.25
N LEU A 195 13.48 3.66 -4.00
CA LEU A 195 13.97 2.52 -3.25
C LEU A 195 13.59 1.20 -3.95
N CYS A 196 12.33 1.05 -4.35
CA CYS A 196 11.83 -0.09 -5.11
C CYS A 196 12.59 -0.28 -6.43
N ARG A 197 12.80 0.78 -7.21
CA ARG A 197 13.59 0.74 -8.45
C ARG A 197 15.04 0.31 -8.18
N HIS A 198 15.66 0.82 -7.13
CA HIS A 198 17.02 0.47 -6.76
C HIS A 198 17.15 -1.03 -6.42
N HIS A 199 16.19 -1.58 -5.69
CA HIS A 199 16.19 -2.99 -5.28
C HIS A 199 15.54 -3.94 -6.29
N GLY A 200 15.12 -3.47 -7.47
CA GLY A 200 14.54 -4.31 -8.51
C GLY A 200 13.10 -4.76 -8.25
N VAL A 201 12.37 -4.10 -7.36
CA VAL A 201 10.91 -4.30 -7.21
C VAL A 201 10.23 -3.76 -8.45
N SER A 202 9.36 -4.55 -9.08
CA SER A 202 8.69 -4.14 -10.33
C SER A 202 7.41 -3.34 -10.11
N MET A 203 6.75 -3.50 -8.96
CA MET A 203 5.38 -3.04 -8.73
C MET A 203 5.10 -2.85 -7.25
N ILE A 204 4.25 -1.86 -6.93
CA ILE A 204 3.69 -1.63 -5.60
C ILE A 204 2.18 -1.87 -5.67
N ASP A 205 1.62 -2.72 -4.80
CA ASP A 205 0.16 -2.87 -4.67
C ASP A 205 -0.45 -1.58 -4.13
N CYS A 206 -1.58 -1.19 -4.70
CA CYS A 206 -2.36 0.00 -4.33
C CYS A 206 -3.80 -0.37 -3.92
N GLN A 207 -4.11 -1.67 -3.86
CA GLN A 207 -5.39 -2.25 -3.50
C GLN A 207 -6.54 -1.76 -4.38
N GLN A 208 -7.12 -0.61 -4.05
CA GLN A 208 -8.30 -0.04 -4.69
C GLN A 208 -7.95 1.13 -5.60
N ASN A 209 -8.77 1.30 -6.64
CA ASN A 209 -8.59 2.37 -7.60
C ASN A 209 -8.79 3.75 -6.97
N THR A 210 -7.80 4.63 -7.12
CA THR A 210 -7.93 6.04 -6.78
C THR A 210 -7.45 6.91 -7.93
N GLY A 211 -8.20 7.99 -8.21
CA GLY A 211 -7.79 8.96 -9.23
C GLY A 211 -6.41 9.57 -8.96
N HIS A 212 -6.02 9.69 -7.67
CA HIS A 212 -4.71 10.16 -7.26
C HIS A 212 -3.57 9.23 -7.75
N LEU A 213 -3.68 7.93 -7.50
CA LEU A 213 -2.65 6.97 -7.91
C LEU A 213 -2.64 6.77 -9.43
N ALA A 214 -3.80 6.83 -10.09
CA ALA A 214 -3.90 6.78 -11.54
C ALA A 214 -3.15 7.94 -12.20
N PHE A 215 -3.28 9.15 -11.63
CA PHE A 215 -2.52 10.33 -12.09
C PHE A 215 -1.00 10.15 -11.96
N LEU A 216 -0.54 9.37 -10.98
CA LEU A 216 0.87 9.05 -10.74
C LEU A 216 1.39 7.84 -11.53
N GLY A 217 0.58 7.25 -12.41
CA GLY A 217 0.97 6.10 -13.24
C GLY A 217 0.46 4.75 -12.74
N GLY A 218 -0.39 4.73 -11.72
CA GLY A 218 -1.09 3.53 -11.29
C GLY A 218 -2.13 3.08 -12.32
N ARG A 219 -2.38 1.78 -12.38
CA ARG A 219 -3.37 1.17 -13.25
C ARG A 219 -3.97 -0.09 -12.62
N GLU A 220 -5.13 -0.47 -13.10
CA GLU A 220 -5.75 -1.74 -12.76
C GLU A 220 -5.14 -2.89 -13.58
N ILE A 221 -4.99 -4.05 -12.93
CA ILE A 221 -4.67 -5.34 -13.55
C ILE A 221 -5.66 -6.40 -13.10
N ALA A 222 -5.75 -7.50 -13.84
CA ALA A 222 -6.54 -8.64 -13.39
C ALA A 222 -5.98 -9.17 -12.07
N ARG A 223 -6.85 -9.58 -11.15
CA ARG A 223 -6.43 -10.19 -9.88
C ARG A 223 -5.49 -11.38 -10.10
N THR A 224 -5.72 -12.19 -11.13
CA THR A 224 -4.86 -13.33 -11.49
C THR A 224 -3.43 -12.90 -11.84
N GLU A 225 -3.25 -11.80 -12.58
CA GLU A 225 -1.93 -11.22 -12.89
C GLU A 225 -1.24 -10.72 -11.61
N PHE A 226 -1.99 -10.06 -10.73
CA PHE A 226 -1.48 -9.59 -9.45
C PHE A 226 -1.00 -10.74 -8.55
N LEU A 227 -1.80 -11.80 -8.42
CA LEU A 227 -1.46 -12.96 -7.58
C LEU A 227 -0.20 -13.68 -8.10
N ALA A 228 -0.07 -13.83 -9.42
CA ALA A 228 1.15 -14.39 -10.02
C ALA A 228 2.38 -13.50 -9.75
N HIS A 229 2.22 -12.18 -9.72
CA HIS A 229 3.28 -11.27 -9.31
C HIS A 229 3.67 -11.49 -7.84
N VAL A 230 2.71 -11.54 -6.93
CA VAL A 230 2.94 -11.75 -5.48
C VAL A 230 3.64 -13.08 -5.22
N GLU A 231 3.17 -14.16 -5.83
CA GLU A 231 3.75 -15.51 -5.65
C GLU A 231 5.24 -15.55 -6.02
N ARG A 232 5.65 -14.89 -7.10
CA ARG A 232 7.05 -14.78 -7.48
C ARG A 232 7.81 -13.83 -6.55
N ALA A 233 7.31 -12.60 -6.38
CA ALA A 233 8.04 -11.53 -5.71
C ALA A 233 8.24 -11.79 -4.21
N ARG A 234 7.33 -12.50 -3.55
CA ARG A 234 7.46 -12.85 -2.12
C ARG A 234 8.62 -13.80 -1.82
N ASN A 235 9.08 -14.53 -2.83
CA ASN A 235 10.19 -15.47 -2.72
C ASN A 235 11.54 -14.85 -3.12
N GLU A 236 11.55 -13.58 -3.54
CA GLU A 236 12.79 -12.85 -3.83
C GLU A 236 13.42 -12.29 -2.53
N PRO A 237 14.74 -12.02 -2.51
CA PRO A 237 15.40 -11.48 -1.34
C PRO A 237 14.76 -10.16 -0.87
N PRO A 238 14.62 -9.95 0.45
CA PRO A 238 14.01 -8.73 0.98
C PRO A 238 14.83 -7.50 0.63
N LEU A 239 14.17 -6.34 0.69
CA LEU A 239 14.79 -5.04 0.49
C LEU A 239 15.62 -4.68 1.72
N THR A 240 16.66 -3.88 1.52
CA THR A 240 17.25 -3.13 2.63
C THR A 240 16.37 -1.91 2.87
N TRP A 241 15.62 -1.91 3.97
CA TRP A 241 14.73 -0.80 4.35
C TRP A 241 15.53 0.36 4.96
N ALA A 242 16.30 1.01 4.11
CA ALA A 242 17.02 2.24 4.38
C ALA A 242 16.98 3.10 3.12
N PHE A 243 17.05 4.42 3.27
CA PHE A 243 17.08 5.33 2.11
C PHE A 243 18.42 6.04 2.01
N ASP A 244 19.15 5.78 0.93
CA ASP A 244 20.34 6.54 0.57
C ASP A 244 19.95 7.67 -0.41
N PRO A 245 20.37 8.93 -0.18
CA PRO A 245 20.11 10.03 -1.12
C PRO A 245 20.48 9.74 -2.59
N VAL A 246 21.42 8.83 -2.86
CA VAL A 246 21.78 8.39 -4.22
C VAL A 246 20.59 7.74 -4.95
N TYR A 247 19.63 7.17 -4.23
CA TYR A 247 18.44 6.53 -4.80
C TYR A 247 17.57 7.52 -5.57
N TRP A 248 17.63 8.82 -5.27
CA TRP A 248 16.95 9.85 -6.06
C TRP A 248 17.35 9.83 -7.54
N ASN A 249 18.55 9.35 -7.89
CA ASN A 249 18.99 9.23 -9.28
C ASN A 249 18.12 8.28 -10.11
N ALA A 250 17.38 7.36 -9.48
CA ALA A 250 16.41 6.50 -10.15
C ALA A 250 15.19 7.26 -10.71
N LEU A 251 14.93 8.48 -10.23
CA LEU A 251 13.80 9.33 -10.64
C LEU A 251 14.23 10.69 -11.24
N LEU A 252 15.35 11.21 -10.73
CA LEU A 252 15.94 12.49 -11.07
C LEU A 252 17.36 12.25 -11.62
N PRO A 253 17.50 11.66 -12.81
CA PRO A 253 18.82 11.41 -13.38
C PRO A 253 19.59 12.71 -13.44
N THR A 254 20.84 12.67 -12.98
CA THR A 254 21.76 13.80 -13.05
C THR A 254 21.85 14.22 -14.52
N LEU A 255 21.57 15.48 -14.81
CA LEU A 255 21.88 16.01 -16.14
C LEU A 255 23.39 15.84 -16.31
N ALA A 256 23.82 15.10 -17.33
CA ALA A 256 25.20 15.13 -17.75
C ALA A 256 25.60 16.62 -17.94
N PRO A 257 26.80 17.04 -17.51
CA PRO A 257 27.26 18.39 -17.81
C PRO A 257 27.12 18.60 -19.32
N LYS A 258 26.41 19.67 -19.72
CA LYS A 258 26.37 20.06 -21.13
C LYS A 258 27.82 20.25 -21.57
N ALA A 259 28.25 19.45 -22.54
CA ALA A 259 29.51 19.64 -23.24
C ALA A 259 29.56 21.02 -23.92
#